data_AF-A0AB73ISU0-F1
#
_entry.id   AF-A0AB73ISU0-F1
#
_cell.length_a   1.000
_cell.length_b   1.000
_cell.length_c   1.000
_cell.angle_alpha   90.00
_cell.angle_beta   90.00
_cell.angle_gamma   90.00
#
_symmetry.space_group_name_H-M   'P 1'
#
loop_
_entity.id
_entity.type
_entity.pdbx_description
1 polymer ?
#
loop_
_entity_poly.entity_id
_entity_poly.type
_entity_poly.pdbx_seq_one_letter_code
_entity_poly.pdbx_strand_id
1 'polypeptide(L)'
;MATHVRRLEALRRAGIVERVAEGLWTVPDDLVERGRQHDAQRLDGVVVELKSHLPIERQARVIGATWLDQQLIGGGRGLGDLGFGGEAKQAMQQRADFLVDRGWPSGAGSACLARNVLGTLRNQQLTKAAKEIAAETGLEHRPVADGQRVAGIYRRSVMLTSGRYAMLDDGLGFSLVPWKPVIEQRLGQQLAAAVRGGGLSWELVRLRGLSII
;
A
#
# COMPACT_ATOMS: atom_id res chain seq x y z
N MET A 1 -9.28 -10.80 34.75
CA MET A 1 -10.47 -11.58 34.34
C MET A 1 -11.63 -10.74 33.77
N ALA A 2 -11.62 -9.40 33.84
CA ALA A 2 -12.74 -8.55 33.36
C ALA A 2 -12.81 -8.27 31.84
N THR A 3 -11.73 -8.45 31.09
CA THR A 3 -11.65 -8.05 29.67
C THR A 3 -12.49 -8.95 28.75
N HIS A 4 -12.49 -10.27 29.00
CA HIS A 4 -13.25 -11.22 28.20
C HIS A 4 -14.76 -11.07 28.41
N VAL A 5 -15.20 -10.78 29.65
CA VAL A 5 -16.61 -10.53 29.97
C VAL A 5 -17.11 -9.26 29.28
N ARG A 6 -16.33 -8.16 29.34
CA ARG A 6 -16.69 -6.92 28.62
C ARG A 6 -16.81 -7.12 27.11
N ARG A 7 -15.94 -7.95 26.52
CA ARG A 7 -16.00 -8.29 25.09
C ARG A 7 -17.24 -9.11 24.75
N LEU A 8 -17.58 -10.11 25.58
CA LEU A 8 -18.80 -10.92 25.40
C LEU A 8 -20.06 -10.09 25.61
N GLU A 9 -20.07 -9.15 26.55
CA GLU A 9 -21.18 -8.22 26.74
C GLU A 9 -21.35 -7.27 25.55
N ALA A 10 -20.26 -6.80 24.94
CA ALA A 10 -20.31 -6.01 23.72
C ALA A 10 -20.90 -6.83 22.55
N LEU A 11 -20.47 -8.09 22.39
CA LEU A 11 -21.01 -9.01 21.39
C LEU A 11 -22.48 -9.37 21.65
N ARG A 12 -22.92 -9.41 22.93
CA ARG A 12 -24.33 -9.63 23.29
C ARG A 12 -25.21 -8.45 22.91
N ARG A 13 -24.73 -7.22 23.14
CA ARG A 13 -25.43 -6.00 22.71
C ARG A 13 -25.55 -5.93 21.19
N ALA A 14 -24.61 -6.55 20.48
CA ALA A 14 -24.63 -6.72 19.02
C ALA A 14 -25.52 -7.89 18.54
N GLY A 15 -26.12 -8.68 19.43
CA GLY A 15 -26.94 -9.84 19.09
C GLY A 15 -26.16 -11.05 18.56
N ILE A 16 -24.83 -11.07 18.74
CA ILE A 16 -23.94 -12.10 18.18
C ILE A 16 -23.77 -13.29 19.13
N VAL A 17 -23.74 -13.03 20.45
CA VAL A 17 -23.64 -14.07 21.50
C VAL A 17 -24.77 -13.92 22.49
N GLU A 18 -25.14 -15.02 23.14
CA GLU A 18 -26.19 -15.03 24.16
C GLU A 18 -25.62 -15.36 25.54
N ARG A 19 -26.16 -14.70 26.57
CA ARG A 19 -25.83 -15.01 27.96
C ARG A 19 -26.90 -15.95 28.50
N VAL A 20 -26.52 -17.18 28.78
CA VAL A 20 -27.44 -18.21 29.29
C VAL A 20 -27.59 -18.11 30.80
N ALA A 21 -26.48 -17.85 31.50
CA ALA A 21 -26.45 -17.66 32.94
C ALA A 21 -25.27 -16.75 33.35
N GLU A 22 -25.06 -16.56 34.64
CA GLU A 22 -23.90 -15.83 35.14
C GLU A 22 -22.61 -16.60 34.82
N GLY A 23 -21.71 -15.97 34.05
CA GLY A 23 -20.47 -16.59 33.57
C GLY A 23 -20.62 -17.58 32.40
N LEU A 24 -21.84 -17.99 32.04
CA LEU A 24 -22.11 -18.95 30.97
C LEU A 24 -22.65 -18.25 29.71
N TRP A 25 -21.95 -18.47 28.59
CA TRP A 25 -22.20 -17.82 27.31
C TRP A 25 -22.36 -18.86 26.20
N THR A 26 -23.37 -18.67 25.35
CA THR A 26 -23.50 -19.39 24.09
C THR A 26 -22.76 -18.61 23.02
N VAL A 27 -21.65 -19.18 22.55
CA VAL A 27 -20.86 -18.63 21.45
C VAL A 27 -21.16 -19.46 20.20
N PRO A 28 -21.70 -18.86 19.13
CA PRO A 28 -21.95 -19.58 17.88
C PRO A 28 -20.64 -20.08 17.25
N ASP A 29 -20.69 -21.22 16.56
CA ASP A 29 -19.53 -21.73 15.81
C ASP A 29 -19.15 -20.80 14.64
N ASP A 30 -20.10 -20.01 14.13
CA ASP A 30 -19.96 -19.00 13.07
C ASP A 30 -19.69 -17.58 13.62
N LEU A 31 -19.13 -17.48 14.84
CA LEU A 31 -18.84 -16.20 15.50
C LEU A 31 -18.04 -15.24 14.61
N VAL A 32 -17.07 -15.76 13.85
CA VAL A 32 -16.18 -14.97 13.00
C VAL A 32 -16.96 -14.37 11.84
N GLU A 33 -17.80 -15.15 11.15
CA GLU A 33 -18.67 -14.67 10.08
C GLU A 33 -19.66 -13.62 10.58
N ARG A 34 -20.34 -13.88 11.70
CA ARG A 34 -21.30 -12.92 12.30
C ARG A 34 -20.62 -11.62 12.73
N GLY A 35 -19.43 -11.72 13.31
CA GLY A 35 -18.60 -10.56 13.64
C GLY A 35 -18.28 -9.72 12.42
N ARG A 36 -17.83 -10.36 11.32
CA ARG A 36 -17.55 -9.67 10.04
C ARG A 36 -18.79 -9.00 9.46
N GLN A 37 -19.95 -9.67 9.47
CA GLN A 37 -21.20 -9.10 8.96
C GLN A 37 -21.67 -7.92 9.81
N HIS A 38 -21.61 -8.04 11.13
CA HIS A 38 -21.95 -6.96 12.06
C HIS A 38 -21.01 -5.77 11.92
N ASP A 39 -19.71 -6.00 11.78
CA ASP A 39 -18.74 -4.94 11.53
C ASP A 39 -19.00 -4.30 10.16
N ALA A 40 -19.28 -5.07 9.11
CA ALA A 40 -19.63 -4.55 7.79
C ALA A 40 -20.90 -3.68 7.81
N GLN A 41 -21.90 -4.04 8.63
CA GLN A 41 -23.13 -3.26 8.83
C GLN A 41 -22.89 -1.98 9.66
N ARG A 42 -22.03 -2.05 10.69
CA ARG A 42 -21.69 -0.90 11.55
C ARG A 42 -20.72 0.08 10.94
N LEU A 43 -19.91 -0.37 9.97
CA LEU A 43 -18.86 0.46 9.40
C LEU A 43 -19.39 1.57 8.50
N ASP A 44 -20.70 1.69 8.22
CA ASP A 44 -21.32 2.84 7.53
C ASP A 44 -20.47 3.43 6.38
N GLY A 45 -19.94 2.56 5.50
CA GLY A 45 -19.11 2.99 4.39
C GLY A 45 -17.70 3.49 4.73
N VAL A 46 -17.15 3.17 5.91
CA VAL A 46 -15.73 3.39 6.24
C VAL A 46 -14.87 2.58 5.26
N VAL A 47 -14.29 3.30 4.31
CA VAL A 47 -13.35 2.74 3.34
C VAL A 47 -12.02 2.50 4.05
N VAL A 48 -11.73 1.22 4.33
CA VAL A 48 -10.42 0.80 4.82
C VAL A 48 -9.46 0.73 3.62
N GLU A 49 -8.49 1.63 3.58
CA GLU A 49 -7.44 1.63 2.56
C GLU A 49 -6.14 1.11 3.16
N LEU A 50 -5.61 0.02 2.60
CA LEU A 50 -4.30 -0.50 2.98
C LEU A 50 -3.20 0.43 2.45
N LYS A 51 -2.57 1.20 3.34
CA LYS A 51 -1.48 2.12 2.98
C LYS A 51 -0.12 1.43 2.75
N SER A 52 0.11 0.31 3.43
CA SER A 52 1.34 -0.47 3.32
C SER A 52 1.07 -1.91 3.70
N HIS A 53 1.63 -2.84 2.94
CA HIS A 53 1.60 -4.27 3.27
C HIS A 53 2.63 -4.64 4.35
N LEU A 54 3.61 -3.75 4.61
CA LEU A 54 4.62 -3.98 5.64
C LEU A 54 4.11 -3.56 7.02
N PRO A 55 4.32 -4.41 8.06
CA PRO A 55 4.10 -4.00 9.45
C PRO A 55 4.88 -2.73 9.80
N ILE A 56 4.33 -1.93 10.70
CA ILE A 56 4.85 -0.59 11.01
C ILE A 56 6.29 -0.65 11.54
N GLU A 57 6.63 -1.68 12.31
CA GLU A 57 7.95 -1.92 12.87
C GLU A 57 8.98 -2.25 11.79
N ARG A 58 8.56 -2.97 10.74
CA ARG A 58 9.43 -3.28 9.60
C ARG A 58 9.68 -2.06 8.73
N GLN A 59 8.68 -1.19 8.58
CA GLN A 59 8.85 0.05 7.82
C GLN A 59 9.93 0.95 8.42
N ALA A 60 10.07 0.97 9.75
CA ALA A 60 11.08 1.80 10.41
C ALA A 60 12.53 1.43 10.02
N ARG A 61 12.80 0.17 9.67
CA ARG A 61 14.16 -0.37 9.53
C ARG A 61 14.53 -0.87 8.13
N VAL A 62 13.61 -0.84 7.18
CA VAL A 62 13.84 -1.39 5.83
C VAL A 62 14.55 -0.39 4.93
N ILE A 63 15.47 -0.85 4.08
CA ILE A 63 16.07 0.00 3.04
C ILE A 63 15.11 0.06 1.85
N GLY A 64 14.52 1.23 1.63
CA GLY A 64 13.54 1.48 0.58
C GLY A 64 12.48 2.49 1.05
N ALA A 65 11.75 3.09 0.12
CA ALA A 65 10.68 4.03 0.46
C ALA A 65 9.51 3.29 1.14
N THR A 66 8.91 3.92 2.14
CA THR A 66 7.84 3.37 3.00
C THR A 66 6.72 4.40 3.21
N TRP A 67 5.61 3.97 3.82
CA TRP A 67 4.53 4.90 4.18
C TRP A 67 4.95 5.87 5.30
N LEU A 68 5.82 5.44 6.21
CA LEU A 68 6.40 6.32 7.26
C LEU A 68 7.10 7.55 6.66
N ASP A 69 7.79 7.39 5.53
CA ASP A 69 8.47 8.49 4.85
C ASP A 69 7.47 9.55 4.34
N GLN A 70 6.28 9.12 3.89
CA GLN A 70 5.20 10.05 3.49
C GLN A 70 4.62 10.78 4.71
N GLN A 71 4.48 10.09 5.85
CA GLN A 71 4.02 10.71 7.09
C GLN A 71 5.04 11.70 7.65
N LEU A 72 6.34 11.41 7.54
CA LEU A 72 7.41 12.34 7.92
C LEU A 72 7.34 13.65 7.12
N ILE A 73 7.09 13.57 5.80
CA ILE A 73 6.86 14.76 4.96
C ILE A 73 5.61 15.52 5.40
N GLY A 74 4.54 14.80 5.74
CA GLY A 74 3.26 15.37 6.18
C GLY A 74 3.25 15.89 7.62
N GLY A 75 4.31 15.63 8.41
CA GLY A 75 4.40 15.94 9.83
C GLY A 75 3.53 15.06 10.72
N GLY A 76 3.13 13.87 10.25
CA GLY A 76 2.24 12.97 10.99
C GLY A 76 0.82 13.51 11.19
N ARG A 77 0.38 14.46 10.35
CA ARG A 77 -0.97 15.02 10.40
C ARG A 77 -2.01 13.91 10.26
N GLY A 78 -2.97 13.88 11.19
CA GLY A 78 -4.02 12.85 11.25
C GLY A 78 -3.67 11.64 12.11
N LEU A 79 -2.45 11.53 12.65
CA LEU A 79 -2.10 10.52 13.64
C LEU A 79 -2.41 11.03 15.06
N GLY A 80 -3.22 10.28 15.79
CA GLY A 80 -3.47 10.52 17.22
C GLY A 80 -2.23 10.26 18.08
N ASP A 81 -2.23 10.76 19.31
CA ASP A 81 -1.10 10.59 20.24
C ASP A 81 -1.14 9.29 21.05
N LEU A 82 -2.29 8.59 21.04
CA LEU A 82 -2.53 7.37 21.82
C LEU A 82 -2.85 6.17 20.93
N GLY A 83 -2.64 4.98 21.47
CA GLY A 83 -2.86 3.71 20.75
C GLY A 83 -1.99 3.61 19.50
N PHE A 84 -2.55 3.06 18.42
CA PHE A 84 -1.83 2.88 17.15
C PHE A 84 -1.27 4.19 16.56
N GLY A 85 -1.92 5.34 16.80
CA GLY A 85 -1.40 6.63 16.36
C GLY A 85 -0.08 6.99 17.03
N GLY A 86 0.03 6.74 18.35
CA GLY A 86 1.26 6.92 19.12
C GLY A 86 2.36 5.95 18.68
N GLU A 87 2.01 4.68 18.46
CA GLU A 87 2.92 3.67 17.91
C GLU A 87 3.46 4.09 16.53
N ALA A 88 2.60 4.62 15.66
CA ALA A 88 2.99 5.11 14.35
C ALA A 88 3.94 6.32 14.45
N LYS A 89 3.69 7.28 15.35
CA LYS A 89 4.61 8.42 15.60
C LYS A 89 5.96 7.95 16.14
N GLN A 90 5.98 6.96 17.03
CA GLN A 90 7.23 6.37 17.51
C GLN A 90 8.00 5.69 16.37
N ALA A 91 7.31 4.93 15.51
CA ALA A 91 7.92 4.31 14.35
C ALA A 91 8.43 5.36 13.33
N MET A 92 7.74 6.49 13.17
CA MET A 92 8.22 7.61 12.36
C MET A 92 9.54 8.17 12.91
N GLN A 93 9.67 8.34 14.22
CA GLN A 93 10.92 8.80 14.82
C GLN A 93 12.05 7.80 14.59
N GLN A 94 11.82 6.51 14.87
CA GLN A 94 12.79 5.44 14.61
C GLN A 94 13.22 5.40 13.15
N ARG A 95 12.28 5.67 12.23
CA ARG A 95 12.54 5.73 10.80
C ARG A 95 13.45 6.90 10.45
N ALA A 96 13.19 8.08 11.00
CA ALA A 96 14.02 9.26 10.79
C ALA A 96 15.46 8.98 11.23
N ASP A 97 15.64 8.45 12.44
CA ASP A 97 16.95 8.10 13.00
C ASP A 97 17.66 7.04 12.13
N PHE A 98 16.95 5.98 11.73
CA PHE A 98 17.49 4.94 10.84
C PHE A 98 17.99 5.50 9.50
N LEU A 99 17.29 6.49 8.93
CA LEU A 99 17.72 7.13 7.68
C LEU A 99 18.97 7.97 7.88
N VAL A 100 19.05 8.74 8.99
CA VAL A 100 20.26 9.50 9.35
C VAL A 100 21.47 8.56 9.48
N ASP A 101 21.32 7.47 10.22
CA ASP A 101 22.39 6.48 10.45
C ASP A 101 22.89 5.85 9.14
N ARG A 102 22.03 5.76 8.12
CA ARG A 102 22.36 5.22 6.80
C ARG A 102 22.93 6.28 5.85
N GLY A 103 23.20 7.48 6.34
CA GLY A 103 23.77 8.59 5.56
C GLY A 103 22.74 9.38 4.75
N TRP A 104 21.44 9.16 4.98
CA TRP A 104 20.38 9.96 4.36
C TRP A 104 20.04 11.15 5.26
N PRO A 105 20.09 12.40 4.75
CA PRO A 105 19.80 13.56 5.58
C PRO A 105 18.32 13.55 6.01
N SER A 106 18.07 13.19 7.26
CA SER A 106 16.80 13.41 7.95
C SER A 106 16.99 14.60 8.87
N GLY A 107 16.51 15.77 8.44
CA GLY A 107 16.47 16.97 9.26
C GLY A 107 15.02 17.32 9.59
N ALA A 108 14.73 17.44 10.89
CA ALA A 108 13.53 18.14 11.35
C ALA A 108 13.55 19.56 10.77
N GLY A 109 12.66 19.86 9.84
CA GLY A 109 12.53 21.20 9.25
C GLY A 109 12.69 21.34 7.74
N SER A 110 12.82 20.26 6.98
CA SER A 110 12.75 20.38 5.51
C SER A 110 11.97 19.23 4.89
N ALA A 111 10.67 19.44 4.72
CA ALA A 111 9.83 18.59 3.87
C ALA A 111 10.43 18.40 2.46
N CYS A 112 11.30 19.32 2.02
CA CYS A 112 12.06 19.22 0.78
C CYS A 112 13.19 18.17 0.85
N LEU A 113 13.94 18.09 1.95
CA LEU A 113 14.98 17.07 2.14
C LEU A 113 14.36 15.66 2.20
N ALA A 114 13.27 15.49 2.95
CA ALA A 114 12.55 14.21 3.01
C ALA A 114 11.94 13.81 1.64
N ARG A 115 11.48 14.77 0.84
CA ARG A 115 10.96 14.52 -0.52
C ARG A 115 12.04 14.00 -1.48
N ASN A 116 13.25 14.56 -1.38
CA ASN A 116 14.39 14.12 -2.21
C ASN A 116 14.89 12.72 -1.79
N VAL A 117 14.93 12.44 -0.48
CA VAL A 117 15.27 11.11 0.04
C VAL A 117 14.25 10.06 -0.42
N LEU A 118 12.95 10.36 -0.33
CA LEU A 118 11.89 9.45 -0.76
C LEU A 118 11.99 9.09 -2.26
N GLY A 119 12.19 10.10 -3.12
CA GLY A 119 12.37 9.88 -4.56
C GLY A 119 13.59 8.99 -4.85
N THR A 120 14.69 9.23 -4.15
CA THR A 120 15.91 8.45 -4.32
C THR A 120 15.74 6.99 -3.87
N LEU A 121 15.18 6.77 -2.68
CA LEU A 121 14.90 5.42 -2.16
C LEU A 121 13.94 4.63 -3.07
N ARG A 122 12.92 5.29 -3.62
CA ARG A 122 11.99 4.69 -4.58
C ARG A 122 12.71 4.32 -5.88
N ASN A 123 13.51 5.23 -6.43
CA ASN A 123 14.24 4.99 -7.68
C ASN A 123 15.27 3.86 -7.54
N GLN A 124 15.99 3.80 -6.42
CA GLN A 124 16.90 2.68 -6.13
C GLN A 124 16.16 1.35 -6.09
N GLN A 125 15.02 1.30 -5.40
CA GLN A 125 14.22 0.10 -5.32
C GLN A 125 13.67 -0.34 -6.69
N LEU A 126 13.15 0.61 -7.48
CA LEU A 126 12.68 0.34 -8.84
C LEU A 126 13.80 -0.13 -9.74
N THR A 127 14.99 0.48 -9.64
CA THR A 127 16.16 0.08 -10.43
C THR A 127 16.60 -1.33 -10.09
N LYS A 128 16.60 -1.71 -8.81
CA LYS A 128 16.92 -3.07 -8.37
C LYS A 128 15.90 -4.07 -8.91
N ALA A 129 14.61 -3.83 -8.70
CA ALA A 129 13.55 -4.70 -9.18
C ALA A 129 13.58 -4.84 -10.71
N ALA A 130 13.83 -3.73 -11.42
CA ALA A 130 13.96 -3.74 -12.86
C ALA A 130 15.13 -4.61 -13.34
N LYS A 131 16.29 -4.54 -12.68
CA LYS A 131 17.44 -5.41 -13.02
C LYS A 131 17.12 -6.89 -12.81
N GLU A 132 16.43 -7.24 -11.74
CA GLU A 132 15.98 -8.61 -11.47
C GLU A 132 15.01 -9.10 -12.57
N ILE A 133 14.02 -8.29 -12.91
CA ILE A 133 13.06 -8.59 -13.99
C ILE A 133 13.75 -8.74 -15.35
N ALA A 134 14.69 -7.85 -15.67
CA ALA A 134 15.44 -7.89 -16.91
C ALA A 134 16.27 -9.18 -17.00
N ALA A 135 16.91 -9.59 -15.91
CA ALA A 135 17.66 -10.85 -15.85
C ALA A 135 16.75 -12.09 -16.02
N GLU A 136 15.53 -12.05 -15.49
CA GLU A 136 14.55 -13.15 -15.61
C GLU A 136 13.93 -13.25 -17.01
N THR A 137 13.63 -12.12 -17.63
CA THR A 137 12.78 -12.06 -18.84
C THR A 137 13.54 -11.76 -20.12
N GLY A 138 14.77 -11.25 -20.01
CA GLY A 138 15.55 -10.73 -21.14
C GLY A 138 15.05 -9.38 -21.68
N LEU A 139 13.98 -8.80 -21.12
CA LEU A 139 13.45 -7.52 -21.55
C LEU A 139 14.27 -6.35 -20.99
N GLU A 140 14.44 -5.30 -21.78
CA GLU A 140 15.11 -4.08 -21.34
C GLU A 140 14.18 -3.22 -20.47
N HIS A 141 14.70 -2.68 -19.36
CA HIS A 141 13.94 -1.76 -18.52
C HIS A 141 13.92 -0.35 -19.11
N ARG A 142 12.71 0.17 -19.33
CA ARG A 142 12.46 1.53 -19.77
C ARG A 142 11.98 2.37 -18.57
N PRO A 143 12.84 3.22 -17.98
CA PRO A 143 12.46 4.04 -16.84
C PRO A 143 11.36 5.03 -17.23
N VAL A 144 10.43 5.25 -16.31
CA VAL A 144 9.28 6.15 -16.51
C VAL A 144 9.52 7.44 -15.75
N ALA A 145 9.57 8.56 -16.46
CA ALA A 145 9.64 9.87 -15.84
C ALA A 145 8.23 10.34 -15.38
N ASP A 146 8.20 11.20 -14.36
CA ASP A 146 6.97 11.89 -13.98
C ASP A 146 6.43 12.70 -15.17
N GLY A 147 5.13 12.60 -15.42
CA GLY A 147 4.44 13.22 -16.57
C GLY A 147 4.39 12.32 -17.81
N GLN A 148 5.13 11.23 -17.86
CA GLN A 148 5.19 10.36 -19.03
C GLN A 148 3.98 9.43 -19.10
N ARG A 149 3.43 9.30 -20.31
CA ARG A 149 2.44 8.28 -20.64
C ARG A 149 3.17 7.03 -21.10
N VAL A 150 2.83 5.89 -20.52
CA VAL A 150 3.41 4.58 -20.83
C VAL A 150 2.26 3.66 -21.22
N ALA A 151 2.41 2.95 -22.33
CA ALA A 151 1.44 1.97 -22.77
C ALA A 151 2.12 0.61 -22.98
N GLY A 152 1.43 -0.46 -22.63
CA GLY A 152 1.93 -1.82 -22.78
C GLY A 152 0.94 -2.85 -22.27
N ILE A 153 1.25 -4.12 -22.50
CA ILE A 153 0.51 -5.26 -21.98
C ILE A 153 0.84 -5.41 -20.50
N TYR A 154 -0.18 -5.45 -19.65
CA TYR A 154 0.03 -5.71 -18.23
C TYR A 154 0.38 -7.18 -18.00
N ARG A 155 1.66 -7.46 -17.71
CA ARG A 155 2.18 -8.84 -17.61
C ARG A 155 2.14 -9.42 -16.21
N ARG A 156 2.46 -8.60 -15.19
CA ARG A 156 2.50 -9.01 -13.78
C ARG A 156 2.52 -7.81 -12.85
N SER A 157 2.14 -8.00 -11.60
CA SER A 157 2.44 -7.05 -10.52
C SER A 157 3.69 -7.44 -9.72
N VAL A 158 4.40 -6.44 -9.24
CA VAL A 158 5.58 -6.57 -8.37
C VAL A 158 5.30 -5.85 -7.05
N MET A 159 5.56 -6.53 -5.93
CA MET A 159 5.40 -5.92 -4.60
C MET A 159 6.74 -5.36 -4.13
N LEU A 160 6.80 -4.05 -3.92
CA LEU A 160 7.96 -3.32 -3.41
C LEU A 160 7.62 -2.69 -2.06
N THR A 161 8.62 -2.32 -1.25
CA THR A 161 8.41 -1.62 0.03
C THR A 161 7.62 -0.32 -0.16
N SER A 162 7.83 0.35 -1.30
CA SER A 162 7.14 1.57 -1.68
C SER A 162 5.71 1.38 -2.18
N GLY A 163 5.28 0.13 -2.39
CA GLY A 163 3.95 -0.22 -2.86
C GLY A 163 3.97 -1.27 -3.98
N ARG A 164 2.78 -1.54 -4.53
CA ARG A 164 2.62 -2.46 -5.66
C ARG A 164 2.84 -1.70 -6.97
N TYR A 165 3.54 -2.34 -7.90
CA TYR A 165 3.81 -1.83 -9.24
C TYR A 165 3.30 -2.82 -10.28
N ALA A 166 2.87 -2.30 -11.43
CA ALA A 166 2.50 -3.07 -12.60
C ALA A 166 3.65 -3.03 -13.61
N MET A 167 4.00 -4.20 -14.14
CA MET A 167 4.91 -4.34 -15.28
C MET A 167 4.10 -4.24 -16.57
N LEU A 168 4.34 -3.18 -17.33
CA LEU A 168 3.81 -3.00 -18.67
C LEU A 168 4.90 -3.35 -19.68
N ASP A 169 4.59 -4.26 -20.59
CA ASP A 169 5.45 -4.72 -21.68
C ASP A 169 4.98 -4.06 -22.99
N ASP A 170 5.84 -3.23 -23.59
CA ASP A 170 5.52 -2.51 -24.83
C ASP A 170 6.00 -3.25 -26.11
N GLY A 171 6.53 -4.46 -25.95
CA GLY A 171 7.12 -5.28 -27.02
C GLY A 171 8.59 -4.95 -27.33
N LEU A 172 9.11 -3.82 -26.86
CA LEU A 172 10.53 -3.44 -26.99
C LEU A 172 11.26 -3.55 -25.65
N GLY A 173 10.54 -3.43 -24.55
CA GLY A 173 11.03 -3.58 -23.19
C GLY A 173 9.86 -3.54 -22.22
N PHE A 174 10.16 -3.20 -20.97
CA PHE A 174 9.14 -3.07 -19.95
C PHE A 174 9.34 -1.84 -19.08
N SER A 175 8.23 -1.36 -18.54
CA SER A 175 8.19 -0.28 -17.58
C SER A 175 7.45 -0.69 -16.31
N LEU A 176 7.91 -0.19 -15.17
CA LEU A 176 7.23 -0.34 -13.89
C LEU A 176 6.47 0.95 -13.57
N VAL A 177 5.15 0.84 -13.43
CA VAL A 177 4.28 1.96 -13.04
C VAL A 177 3.50 1.60 -11.78
N PRO A 178 3.22 2.55 -10.86
CA PRO A 178 2.55 2.18 -9.61
C PRO A 178 1.12 1.68 -9.86
N TRP A 179 0.80 0.56 -9.24
CA TRP A 179 -0.42 -0.21 -9.49
C TRP A 179 -1.65 0.39 -8.79
N LYS A 180 -2.86 0.17 -9.36
CA LYS A 180 -4.14 0.53 -8.73
C LYS A 180 -5.16 -0.62 -8.82
N PRO A 181 -6.12 -0.75 -7.87
CA PRO A 181 -7.14 -1.80 -7.90
C PRO A 181 -7.92 -1.93 -9.21
N VAL A 182 -8.14 -0.81 -9.91
CA VAL A 182 -8.86 -0.78 -11.20
C VAL A 182 -8.22 -1.66 -12.29
N ILE A 183 -6.93 -2.00 -12.17
CA ILE A 183 -6.22 -2.84 -13.14
C ILE A 183 -6.00 -4.30 -12.69
N GLU A 184 -6.47 -4.70 -11.50
CA GLU A 184 -6.29 -6.08 -10.97
C GLU A 184 -6.74 -7.14 -12.00
N GLN A 185 -7.94 -6.98 -12.56
CA GLN A 185 -8.56 -7.92 -13.49
C GLN A 185 -8.17 -7.68 -14.96
N ARG A 186 -7.11 -6.91 -15.22
CA ARG A 186 -6.69 -6.52 -16.57
C ARG A 186 -5.38 -7.17 -16.99
N LEU A 187 -4.99 -8.24 -16.32
CA LEU A 187 -3.80 -9.03 -16.68
C LEU A 187 -3.91 -9.51 -18.14
N GLY A 188 -2.82 -9.36 -18.90
CA GLY A 188 -2.76 -9.69 -20.31
C GLY A 188 -3.41 -8.67 -21.26
N GLN A 189 -4.03 -7.60 -20.73
CA GLN A 189 -4.65 -6.57 -21.55
C GLN A 189 -3.70 -5.40 -21.79
N GLN A 190 -3.90 -4.69 -22.91
CA GLN A 190 -3.16 -3.47 -23.22
C GLN A 190 -3.70 -2.29 -22.41
N LEU A 191 -2.83 -1.68 -21.61
CA LEU A 191 -3.15 -0.55 -20.74
C LEU A 191 -2.23 0.63 -21.04
N ALA A 192 -2.71 1.83 -20.74
CA ALA A 192 -1.88 3.01 -20.63
C ALA A 192 -1.97 3.59 -19.21
N ALA A 193 -0.82 3.95 -18.67
CA ALA A 193 -0.69 4.72 -17.44
C ALA A 193 -0.14 6.10 -17.78
N ALA A 194 -0.69 7.14 -17.16
CA ALA A 194 -0.04 8.44 -17.09
C ALA A 194 0.26 8.77 -15.62
N VAL A 195 1.54 8.99 -15.34
CA VAL A 195 2.02 9.40 -14.01
C VAL A 195 2.01 10.93 -13.98
N ARG A 196 1.28 11.59 -13.08
CA ARG A 196 1.28 13.06 -12.94
C ARG A 196 1.45 13.47 -11.49
N GLY A 197 2.63 13.99 -11.11
CA GLY A 197 2.83 14.81 -9.90
C GLY A 197 2.14 14.32 -8.61
N GLY A 198 2.16 13.00 -8.34
CA GLY A 198 1.52 12.38 -7.17
C GLY A 198 0.18 11.65 -7.43
N GLY A 199 -0.41 11.81 -8.62
CA GLY A 199 -1.58 11.09 -9.10
C GLY A 199 -1.27 10.17 -10.28
N LEU A 200 -1.96 9.03 -10.35
CA LEU A 200 -1.88 8.07 -11.45
C LEU A 200 -3.24 7.97 -12.12
N SER A 201 -3.30 8.23 -13.42
CA SER A 201 -4.48 7.94 -14.24
C SER A 201 -4.22 6.73 -15.12
N TRP A 202 -5.19 5.82 -15.16
CA TRP A 202 -5.15 4.62 -15.98
C TRP A 202 -6.18 4.76 -17.09
N GLU A 203 -5.77 4.45 -18.32
CA GLU A 203 -6.63 4.40 -19.48
C GLU A 203 -6.51 3.02 -20.13
N LEU A 204 -7.65 2.40 -20.43
CA LEU A 204 -7.69 1.20 -21.25
C LEU A 204 -7.46 1.62 -22.70
N VAL A 205 -6.36 1.14 -23.29
CA VAL A 205 -6.13 1.35 -24.72
C VAL A 205 -6.93 0.30 -25.45
N ARG A 206 -8.08 0.68 -26.00
CA ARG A 206 -8.81 -0.21 -26.91
C ARG A 206 -7.93 -0.42 -28.14
N LEU A 207 -7.59 -1.68 -28.44
CA LEU A 207 -7.19 -2.07 -29.78
C LEU A 207 -8.32 -1.62 -30.71
N ARG A 208 -8.09 -0.57 -31.51
CA ARG A 208 -8.87 -0.42 -32.74
C ARG A 208 -8.49 -1.66 -33.55
N GLY A 209 -9.38 -2.64 -33.55
CA GLY A 209 -9.27 -3.77 -34.46
C GLY A 209 -9.02 -3.20 -35.85
N LEU A 210 -7.98 -3.71 -36.52
CA LEU A 210 -7.80 -3.56 -37.94
C LEU A 210 -9.15 -3.88 -38.59
N SER A 211 -9.86 -2.83 -39.00
CA SER A 211 -10.94 -2.98 -39.97
C SER A 211 -10.22 -3.29 -41.26
N ILE A 212 -10.15 -4.58 -41.61
CA ILE A 212 -9.86 -4.99 -42.96
C ILE A 212 -11.03 -4.43 -43.78
N ILE A 213 -10.73 -3.42 -44.59
CA ILE A 213 -11.59 -2.99 -45.71
C ILE A 213 -11.06 -3.73 -46.93
#